data_AF-A0A445GY76-F1
#
_entry.id   AF-A0A445GY76-F1
#
_cell.length_a   1.000
_cell.length_b   1.000
_cell.length_c   1.000
_cell.angle_alpha   90.00
_cell.angle_beta   90.00
_cell.angle_gamma   90.00
#
_symmetry.space_group_name_H-M   'P 1'
#
loop_
_entity.id
_entity.type
_entity.pdbx_description
1 polymer ?
#
loop_
_entity_poly.entity_id
_entity_poly.type
_entity_poly.pdbx_seq_one_letter_code
_entity_poly.pdbx_strand_id
1 'polypeptide(L)' 'MNFFFHRCDRILWYGEGLHQLSYVRGESKFSDHRPVYGIFCAEVESTHGRLKKTMSCSRSRIEVEELLPYSGGYTELSFF' A
#
# COMPACT_ATOMS: atom_id res chain seq x y z
N MET A 1 -8.39 16.39 -26.20
CA MET A 1 -7.05 16.33 -25.56
C MET A 1 -7.02 15.07 -24.71
N ASN A 2 -6.80 13.91 -25.35
CA ASN A 2 -6.83 12.62 -24.68
C ASN A 2 -5.40 12.24 -24.32
N PHE A 3 -5.00 12.49 -23.07
CA PHE A 3 -3.76 11.95 -22.50
C PHE A 3 -3.93 10.44 -22.28
N PHE A 4 -3.95 9.66 -23.37
CA PHE A 4 -3.73 8.22 -23.31
C PHE A 4 -2.22 8.00 -23.11
N PHE A 5 -1.74 8.25 -21.89
CA PHE A 5 -0.44 7.72 -21.48
C PHE A 5 -0.55 6.19 -21.53
N HIS A 6 0.29 5.54 -22.35
CA HIS A 6 0.48 4.10 -22.33
C HIS A 6 0.57 3.62 -20.87
N ARG A 7 -0.43 2.85 -20.40
CA ARG A 7 -0.42 2.29 -19.04
C ARG A 7 0.53 1.10 -19.00
N CYS A 8 1.83 1.37 -18.96
CA CYS A 8 2.90 0.37 -18.81
C CYS A 8 2.86 -0.24 -17.40
N ASP A 9 2.57 0.59 -16.39
CA ASP A 9 2.56 0.22 -14.99
C ASP A 9 1.17 -0.33 -14.61
N ARG A 10 1.08 -1.64 -14.39
CA ARG A 10 -0.17 -2.36 -14.13
C ARG A 10 -0.04 -3.31 -12.94
N ILE A 11 -1.08 -3.34 -12.11
CA ILE A 11 -1.23 -4.33 -11.03
C ILE A 11 -2.39 -5.24 -11.42
N LEU A 12 -2.12 -6.53 -11.57
CA LEU A 12 -3.11 -7.56 -11.90
C LEU A 12 -3.22 -8.53 -10.73
N TRP A 13 -4.42 -9.07 -10.49
CA TRP A 13 -4.67 -10.10 -9.49
C TRP A 13 -5.74 -11.06 -9.99
N TYR A 14 -5.71 -12.29 -9.48
CA TYR A 14 -6.68 -13.34 -9.75
C TYR A 14 -6.76 -14.27 -8.53
N GLY A 15 -7.95 -14.78 -8.24
CA GLY A 15 -8.22 -15.64 -7.09
C GLY A 15 -9.38 -15.10 -6.24
N GLU A 16 -9.99 -16.00 -5.47
CA GLU A 16 -11.05 -15.67 -4.51
C GLU A 16 -10.46 -15.02 -3.24
N GLY A 17 -11.29 -14.30 -2.49
CA GLY A 17 -10.88 -13.63 -1.25
C GLY A 17 -10.07 -12.33 -1.44
N LEU A 18 -9.76 -11.91 -2.67
CA LEU A 18 -9.12 -10.62 -2.97
C LEU A 18 -10.10 -9.60 -3.55
N HIS A 19 -10.40 -8.56 -2.78
CA HIS A 19 -11.27 -7.46 -3.20
C HIS A 19 -10.48 -6.18 -3.35
N GLN A 20 -10.47 -5.59 -4.56
CA GLN A 20 -9.82 -4.31 -4.79
C GLN A 20 -10.64 -3.17 -4.18
N LEU A 21 -10.01 -2.42 -3.28
CA LEU A 21 -10.55 -1.20 -2.68
C LEU A 21 -10.17 0.06 -3.44
N SER A 22 -8.95 0.11 -4.00
CA SER A 22 -8.50 1.25 -4.80
C SER A 22 -7.49 0.85 -5.87
N TYR A 23 -7.42 1.68 -6.91
CA TYR A 23 -6.40 1.63 -7.94
C TYR A 23 -6.08 3.06 -8.37
N VAL A 24 -4.90 3.54 -8.04
CA VAL A 24 -4.54 4.94 -8.24
C VAL A 24 -3.15 5.04 -8.87
N ARG A 25 -2.99 6.07 -9.71
CA ARG A 25 -1.70 6.47 -10.27
C ARG A 25 -1.23 7.70 -9.50
N GLY A 26 -0.11 7.58 -8.78
CA GLY A 26 0.48 8.68 -8.03
C GLY A 26 1.24 9.65 -8.93
N GLU A 27 1.49 10.86 -8.42
CA GLU A 27 2.13 11.94 -9.18
C GLU A 27 3.57 12.18 -8.68
N SER A 28 4.47 11.27 -9.03
CA SER A 28 5.91 11.47 -8.78
C SER A 28 6.63 12.01 -10.01
N LYS A 29 7.66 12.84 -9.79
CA LYS A 29 8.50 13.41 -10.85
C LYS A 29 9.93 12.83 -10.87
N PHE A 30 10.20 11.80 -10.07
CA PHE A 30 11.53 11.17 -10.03
C PHE A 30 11.86 10.35 -11.28
N SER A 31 10.85 9.91 -12.03
CA SER A 31 11.00 9.25 -13.34
C SER A 31 9.92 9.72 -14.32
N ASP A 32 10.07 9.33 -15.58
CA ASP A 32 9.08 9.47 -16.65
C ASP A 32 7.88 8.53 -16.47
N HIS A 33 8.09 7.40 -15.79
CA HIS A 33 7.03 6.57 -15.24
C HIS A 33 6.35 7.25 -14.05
N ARG A 34 5.11 6.84 -13.76
CA ARG A 34 4.40 7.30 -12.55
C ARG A 34 4.06 6.09 -11.69
N PRO A 35 4.20 6.19 -10.36
CA PRO A 35 3.88 5.09 -9.47
C PRO A 35 2.40 4.71 -9.62
N VAL A 36 2.10 3.42 -9.52
CA VAL A 36 0.74 2.90 -9.47
C VAL A 36 0.61 2.07 -8.20
N TYR A 37 -0.47 2.28 -7.45
CA TYR A 37 -0.77 1.55 -6.24
C TYR A 37 -2.21 1.03 -6.26
N GLY A 38 -2.42 -0.12 -5.64
CA GLY A 38 -3.74 -0.70 -5.43
C GLY A 38 -3.88 -1.14 -3.98
N ILE A 39 -5.03 -0.86 -3.38
CA ILE A 39 -5.37 -1.32 -2.03
C ILE A 39 -6.34 -2.48 -2.17
N PHE A 40 -6.14 -3.54 -1.40
CA PHE A 40 -6.95 -4.75 -1.44
C PHE A 40 -7.34 -5.18 -0.03
N CYS A 41 -8.58 -5.63 0.12
CA CYS A 41 -8.96 -6.51 1.21
C CYS A 41 -8.61 -7.94 0.82
N ALA A 42 -7.95 -8.67 1.72
CA ALA A 42 -7.61 -10.08 1.55
C ALA A 42 -8.27 -10.89 2.67
N GLU A 43 -9.12 -11.82 2.29
CA GLU A 43 -9.65 -12.83 3.21
C GLU A 43 -8.54 -13.82 3.58
N VAL A 44 -8.39 -14.09 4.87
CA VAL A 44 -7.39 -15.03 5.39
C VAL A 44 -8.03 -15.98 6.39
N GLU A 45 -7.84 -17.28 6.18
CA GLU A 45 -8.21 -18.29 7.16
C GLU A 45 -7.14 -18.33 8.26
N SER A 46 -7.55 -18.10 9.51
CA SER A 46 -6.66 -18.26 10.66
C SER A 46 -7.03 -19.52 11.43
N THR A 47 -6.24 -20.59 11.28
CA THR A 47 -6.32 -21.73 12.20
C THR A 47 -5.87 -21.25 13.59
N HIS A 48 -6.74 -21.33 14.60
CA HIS A 48 -6.49 -20.91 15.99
C HIS A 48 -5.43 -21.79 16.71
N GLY A 49 -4.22 -21.85 16.17
CA GLY A 49 -3.05 -22.50 16.75
C GLY A 49 -1.92 -21.48 16.91
N ARG A 50 -2.00 -20.66 17.97
CA ARG A 50 -0.89 -19.83 18.51
C ARG A 50 0.03 -19.21 17.45
N LEU A 51 -0.54 -18.50 16.47
CA LEU A 51 0.23 -17.70 15.52
C LEU A 51 0.89 -16.56 16.30
N LYS A 52 2.18 -16.75 16.63
CA LYS A 52 3.04 -15.63 17.04
C LYS A 52 2.99 -14.62 15.90
N LYS A 53 2.43 -13.43 16.15
CA LYS A 53 2.53 -12.27 15.27
C LYS A 53 4.01 -11.91 15.10
N THR A 54 4.71 -12.58 14.19
CA THR A 54 5.92 -12.03 13.58
C THR A 54 5.48 -11.35 12.31
N MET A 55 5.12 -10.07 12.44
CA MET A 55 5.20 -9.15 11.31
C MET A 55 6.68 -8.95 10.98
N SER A 56 7.35 -9.96 10.43
CA SER A 56 8.60 -9.73 9.72
C SER A 56 8.24 -9.33 8.29
N CYS A 57 7.65 -8.15 8.15
CA CYS A 57 7.94 -7.36 6.98
C CYS A 57 9.46 -7.16 7.02
N SER A 58 10.18 -7.66 6.03
CA SER A 58 11.58 -7.33 5.80
C SER A 58 11.64 -5.81 5.68
N ARG A 59 11.87 -5.14 6.81
CA ARG A 59 11.96 -3.69 6.90
C ARG A 59 13.17 -3.33 6.05
N SER A 60 12.93 -3.01 4.78
CA SER A 60 13.87 -2.27 3.94
C SER A 60 14.04 -0.92 4.64
N ARG A 61 14.96 -0.87 5.60
CA ARG A 61 15.27 0.32 6.38
C ARG A 61 15.87 1.32 5.40
N ILE A 62 15.05 2.26 4.95
CA ILE A 62 15.56 3.56 4.53
C ILE A 62 15.67 4.34 5.83
N GLU A 63 16.89 4.56 6.29
CA GLU A 63 17.19 5.42 7.44
C GLU A 63 16.69 6.83 7.16
N VAL A 64 15.59 7.20 7.81
CA VAL A 64 15.27 8.58 8.15
C VAL A 64 14.91 8.58 9.64
N GLU A 65 15.86 8.10 10.43
CA GLU A 65 15.80 8.11 11.89
C GLU A 65 16.34 9.45 12.37
N GLU A 66 15.43 10.40 12.58
CA GLU A 66 15.48 11.64 13.39
C GLU A 66 14.45 12.55 12.73
N LEU A 67 13.23 12.69 13.24
CA LEU A 67 12.92 13.89 14.04
C LEU A 67 11.52 13.88 14.69
N LEU A 68 10.79 12.76 14.77
CA LEU A 68 9.41 12.82 15.27
C LEU A 68 9.23 12.10 16.62
N PRO A 69 8.83 12.82 17.69
CA PRO A 69 8.53 12.22 18.98
C PRO A 69 7.26 11.38 18.88
N TYR A 70 7.32 10.16 19.41
CA TYR A 70 6.21 9.22 19.37
C TYR A 70 5.15 9.54 20.43
N SER A 71 3.91 9.26 20.04
CA SER A 71 2.75 8.84 20.85
C SER A 71 1.66 9.88 21.14
N GLY A 72 0.47 9.59 20.59
CA GLY A 72 -0.78 10.17 21.06
C GLY A 72 -1.90 10.09 20.03
N GLY A 73 -2.82 9.15 20.20
CA GLY A 73 -4.24 9.34 19.88
C GLY A 73 -4.69 9.12 18.44
N TYR A 74 -5.42 8.03 18.24
CA TYR A 74 -6.35 7.82 17.14
C TYR A 74 -7.45 8.91 17.15
N THR A 75 -7.53 9.76 16.13
CA THR A 75 -8.77 10.29 15.54
C THR A 75 -8.44 11.16 14.32
N GLU A 76 -9.35 11.13 13.34
CA GLU A 76 -9.38 11.96 12.12
C GLU A 76 -8.51 11.54 10.94
N LEU A 77 -9.04 10.61 10.15
CA LEU A 77 -8.75 10.53 8.72
C LEU A 77 -9.58 11.60 7.99
N SER A 78 -9.01 12.78 7.85
CA SER A 78 -9.49 13.83 6.95
C SER A 78 -8.44 14.00 5.85
N PHE A 79 -8.68 13.39 4.68
CA PHE A 79 -7.92 13.66 3.46
C PHE A 79 -8.54 14.86 2.76
N PHE A 80 -7.78 15.95 2.63
CA PHE A 80 -8.00 16.95 1.59
C PHE A 80 -7.61 16.39 0.22
#